data_AF-A0A5K1FCA9-F1
#
_entry.id   AF-A0A5K1FCA9-F1
#
_cell.length_a   1.000
_cell.length_b   1.000
_cell.length_c   1.000
_cell.angle_alpha   90.00
_cell.angle_beta   90.00
_cell.angle_gamma   90.00
#
_symmetry.space_group_name_H-M   'P 1'
#
loop_
_entity.id
_entity.type
_entity.pdbx_description
1 polymer ?
#
loop_
_entity_poly.entity_id
_entity_poly.type
_entity_poly.pdbx_seq_one_letter_code
_entity_poly.pdbx_strand_id
1 'polypeptide(L)' 'EVPSALVSLSNVTDQFALLSFKSLVTKDPHNVLSNWNSNISFCDWTGVSC' A
#
# COMPACT_ATOMS: atom_id res chain seq x y z
N GLU A 1 8.91 -10.87 20.72
CA GLU A 1 7.58 -10.47 20.20
C GLU A 1 7.67 -9.01 19.80
N VAL A 2 7.35 -8.66 18.56
CA VAL A 2 7.30 -7.25 18.16
C VAL A 2 6.10 -6.60 18.85
N PRO A 3 6.27 -5.44 19.52
CA PRO A 3 5.14 -4.73 20.08
C PRO A 3 4.10 -4.45 18.99
N SER A 4 2.83 -4.76 19.22
CA SER A 4 1.73 -4.55 18.27
C SER A 4 1.63 -3.09 17.79
N ALA A 5 2.13 -2.14 18.60
CA ALA A 5 2.25 -0.74 18.25
C ALA A 5 3.29 -0.44 17.15
N LEU A 6 4.34 -1.25 17.01
CA LEU A 6 5.31 -1.12 15.92
C LEU A 6 4.75 -1.67 14.60
N VAL A 7 3.93 -2.72 14.66
CA VAL A 7 3.27 -3.32 13.49
C VAL A 7 2.19 -2.38 12.94
N SER A 8 1.43 -1.71 13.81
CA SER A 8 0.46 -0.69 13.37
C SER A 8 1.14 0.53 12.76
N LEU A 9 2.27 0.97 13.32
CA LEU A 9 3.04 2.09 12.78
C LEU A 9 3.71 1.74 11.44
N SER A 10 4.20 0.50 11.28
CA SER A 10 4.73 0.03 10.01
C SER A 10 3.63 -0.05 8.96
N ASN A 11 2.45 -0.61 9.28
CA ASN A 11 1.29 -0.64 8.37
C ASN A 11 0.92 0.74 7.81
N VAL A 12 0.90 1.77 8.65
CA VAL A 12 0.62 3.15 8.22
C VAL A 12 1.73 3.66 7.30
N THR A 13 2.99 3.43 7.68
CA THR A 13 4.15 3.87 6.90
C THR A 13 4.24 3.16 5.54
N ASP A 14 3.98 1.86 5.51
CA ASP A 14 3.93 1.02 4.32
C ASP A 14 2.80 1.47 3.38
N GLN A 15 1.61 1.75 3.93
CA GLN A 15 0.49 2.27 3.14
C GLN A 15 0.86 3.61 2.47
N PHE A 16 1.47 4.55 3.20
CA PHE A 16 1.91 5.82 2.63
C PHE A 16 3.00 5.62 1.57
N ALA A 17 3.99 4.77 1.81
CA ALA A 17 5.07 4.49 0.86
C ALA A 17 4.54 3.91 -0.46
N LEU A 18 3.60 2.96 -0.38
CA LEU A 18 2.97 2.36 -1.56
C LEU A 18 2.10 3.38 -2.33
N LEU A 19 1.38 4.27 -1.66
CA LEU A 19 0.64 5.36 -2.34
C LEU A 19 1.58 6.36 -3.00
N SER A 20 2.71 6.69 -2.36
CA SER A 20 3.76 7.50 -2.99
C SER A 20 4.33 6.81 -4.22
N PHE A 21 4.58 5.51 -4.15
CA PHE A 21 5.00 4.72 -5.32
C PHE A 21 3.98 4.80 -6.45
N LYS A 22 2.69 4.57 -6.17
CA LYS A 22 1.60 4.72 -7.15
C LYS A 22 1.62 6.08 -7.84
N SER A 23 1.81 7.17 -7.08
CA SER A 23 1.84 8.54 -7.62
C SER A 23 2.99 8.76 -8.62
N LEU A 24 4.11 8.07 -8.43
CA LEU A 24 5.27 8.15 -9.32
C LEU A 24 5.10 7.32 -10.61
N VAL A 25 4.15 6.37 -10.63
CA VAL A 25 3.84 5.58 -11.81
C VAL A 25 2.95 6.40 -12.74
N THR A 26 3.59 7.10 -13.69
CA THR A 26 2.90 7.97 -14.67
C THR A 26 2.23 7.21 -15.82
N LYS A 27 2.61 5.94 -16.03
CA LYS A 27 2.04 5.07 -17.06
C LYS A 27 1.66 3.72 -16.46
N ASP A 28 0.36 3.53 -16.26
CA ASP A 28 -0.23 2.26 -15.86
C ASP A 28 -1.20 1.77 -16.95
N PRO A 29 -0.69 1.23 -18.07
CA PRO A 29 -1.51 0.86 -19.24
C PRO A 29 -2.51 -0.26 -18.94
N HIS A 30 -2.29 -1.03 -17.88
CA HIS A 30 -3.15 -2.12 -17.45
C HIS A 30 -3.97 -1.77 -16.21
N ASN A 31 -3.86 -0.55 -15.70
CA ASN A 31 -4.57 -0.04 -14.53
C ASN A 31 -4.41 -0.96 -13.30
N VAL A 32 -3.23 -1.58 -13.14
CA VAL A 32 -2.95 -2.56 -12.08
C VAL A 32 -3.00 -1.89 -10.71
N LEU A 33 -2.59 -0.63 -10.63
CA LEU A 33 -2.55 0.14 -9.39
C LEU A 33 -3.89 0.83 -9.10
N SER A 34 -4.94 0.52 -9.86
CA SER A 34 -6.25 1.17 -9.74
C SER A 34 -6.90 0.96 -8.37
N ASN A 35 -6.75 -0.24 -7.78
CA ASN A 35 -7.29 -0.56 -6.46
C ASN A 35 -6.40 -0.10 -5.30
N TRP A 36 -5.22 0.46 -5.56
CA TRP A 36 -4.38 1.04 -4.52
C TRP A 36 -5.04 2.32 -4.00
N ASN A 37 -5.78 2.17 -2.90
CA ASN A 37 -6.64 3.21 -2.33
C ASN A 37 -6.55 3.20 -0.80
N SER A 38 -6.40 4.38 -0.19
CA SER A 38 -6.32 4.55 1.28
C SER A 38 -7.58 4.11 2.02
N ASN A 39 -8.71 3.95 1.33
CA ASN A 39 -9.97 3.49 1.92
C ASN A 39 -10.04 1.99 2.18
N ILE A 40 -9.14 1.19 1.58
CA ILE A 40 -9.09 -0.26 1.79
C ILE A 40 -7.71 -0.66 2.33
N SER A 41 -7.63 -1.84 2.96
CA SER A 41 -6.34 -2.36 3.43
C SER A 41 -5.37 -2.52 2.27
N PHE A 42 -4.11 -2.14 2.46
CA PHE A 42 -3.10 -2.33 1.41
C PHE A 42 -2.80 -3.80 1.15
N CYS A 43 -3.14 -4.70 2.09
CA CYS A 43 -3.09 -6.15 1.86
C CYS A 43 -4.06 -6.62 0.75
N ASP A 44 -5.14 -5.87 0.50
CA ASP A 44 -6.11 -6.18 -0.55
C ASP A 44 -5.73 -5.54 -1.90
N TRP A 45 -4.57 -4.86 -1.97
CA TRP A 45 -4.12 -4.22 -3.18
C TRP A 45 -3.54 -5.23 -4.16
N THR A 46 -3.73 -4.98 -5.46
CA THR A 46 -3.24 -5.89 -6.49
C THR A 46 -1.72 -5.90 -6.45
N GLY A 47 -1.13 -7.09 -6.28
CA GLY A 47 0.32 -7.29 -6.23
C GLY A 47 0.96 -7.10 -4.86
N VAL A 48 0.18 -6.81 -3.81
CA VAL A 48 0.68 -6.71 -2.43
C VAL A 48 0.33 -8.00 -1.68
N SER A 49 1.31 -8.57 -0.96
CA SER A 49 1.09 -9.67 -0.02
C SER A 49 1.43 -9.20 1.38
N CYS A 50 0.45 -9.37 2.26
CA CYS A 50 0.67 -9.57 3.68
C CYS A 50 0.74 -11.09 3.93
#